data_AF-A0A2T7FYG6-F1
#
_entry.id   AF-A0A2T7FYG6-F1
#
_cell.length_a   1.000
_cell.length_b   1.000
_cell.length_c   1.000
_cell.angle_alpha   90.00
_cell.angle_beta   90.00
_cell.angle_gamma   90.00
#
_symmetry.space_group_name_H-M   'P 1'
#
loop_
_entity.id
_entity.type
_entity.pdbx_description
1 polymer ?
#
loop_
_entity_poly.entity_id
_entity_poly.type
_entity_poly.pdbx_seq_one_letter_code
_entity_poly.pdbx_strand_id
1 'polypeptide(L)'
;MTYARAIAARRAFALPGYPTLADEGFDGDYVSPIQMTSGNLDGPMLISKDWLDAPSVRKHRPELQRQGYLATNPYNRVIDMVLRLLGLVRADIYITPVFHLLTPQRSSTISPVHARASFDAVGRHELLGRRPVALGHDAARVLRHFDVPHVQAPHPSARIGTFATKAEQIATAMKAA
;
A
#
# COMPACT_ATOMS: atom_id res chain seq x y z
N MET A 1 -12.06 -0.49 16.62
CA MET A 1 -11.71 0.75 15.87
C MET A 1 -12.40 0.66 14.52
N THR A 2 -13.11 1.70 14.08
CA THR A 2 -13.88 1.65 12.82
C THR A 2 -13.04 2.13 11.65
N TYR A 3 -13.14 1.47 10.50
CA TYR A 3 -12.47 1.85 9.25
C TYR A 3 -12.72 3.32 8.85
N ALA A 4 -13.89 3.86 9.20
CA ALA A 4 -14.22 5.28 9.07
C ALA A 4 -13.20 6.23 9.75
N ARG A 5 -12.61 5.83 10.87
CA ARG A 5 -11.54 6.63 11.52
C ARG A 5 -10.28 6.69 10.68
N ALA A 6 -9.92 5.60 9.99
CA ALA A 6 -8.75 5.59 9.10
C ALA A 6 -8.96 6.54 7.91
N ILE A 7 -10.18 6.55 7.33
CA ILE A 7 -10.54 7.47 6.24
C ILE A 7 -10.50 8.92 6.73
N ALA A 8 -11.09 9.22 7.89
CA ALA A 8 -11.07 10.56 8.47
C ALA A 8 -9.65 11.03 8.76
N ALA A 9 -8.81 10.16 9.33
CA ALA A 9 -7.40 10.46 9.59
C ALA A 9 -6.61 10.71 8.30
N ARG A 10 -6.84 9.89 7.25
CA ARG A 10 -6.25 10.12 5.92
C ARG A 10 -6.63 11.47 5.34
N ARG A 11 -7.90 11.87 5.45
CA ARG A 11 -8.39 13.17 4.98
C ARG A 11 -7.78 14.34 5.74
N ALA A 12 -7.50 14.17 7.04
CA ALA A 12 -6.90 15.19 7.89
C ALA A 12 -5.36 15.26 7.77
N PHE A 13 -4.70 14.17 7.39
CA PHE A 13 -3.25 14.09 7.35
C PHE A 13 -2.68 14.84 6.14
N ALA A 14 -1.77 15.77 6.40
CA ALA A 14 -1.02 16.49 5.37
C ALA A 14 0.40 16.77 5.85
N LEU A 15 1.34 16.83 4.91
CA LEU A 15 2.72 17.25 5.14
C LEU A 15 3.16 18.21 4.03
N PRO A 16 3.88 19.30 4.35
CA PRO A 16 4.41 20.21 3.34
C PRO A 16 5.25 19.46 2.29
N GLY A 17 5.02 19.79 1.02
CA GLY A 17 5.76 19.21 -0.12
C GLY A 17 5.20 17.89 -0.67
N TYR A 18 4.13 17.34 -0.09
CA TYR A 18 3.46 16.14 -0.58
C TYR A 18 1.99 16.42 -0.92
N PRO A 19 1.56 16.26 -2.19
CA PRO A 19 0.14 16.34 -2.53
C PRO A 19 -0.67 15.28 -1.79
N THR A 20 -1.85 15.65 -1.32
CA THR A 20 -2.81 14.69 -0.77
C THR A 20 -3.53 13.94 -1.89
N LEU A 21 -4.19 12.84 -1.55
CA LEU A 21 -5.07 12.15 -2.50
C LEU A 21 -6.25 13.05 -2.92
N ALA A 22 -6.77 13.88 -2.01
CA ALA A 22 -7.87 14.79 -2.29
C ALA A 22 -7.45 15.88 -3.32
N ASP A 23 -6.24 16.43 -3.19
CA ASP A 23 -5.69 17.41 -4.15
C ASP A 23 -5.63 16.84 -5.58
N GLU A 24 -5.44 15.52 -5.70
CA GLU A 24 -5.37 14.83 -6.99
C GLU A 24 -6.70 14.21 -7.44
N GLY A 25 -7.80 14.47 -6.73
CA GLY A 25 -9.15 14.01 -7.08
C GLY A 25 -9.47 12.58 -6.65
N PHE A 26 -8.82 12.07 -5.60
CA PHE A 26 -8.99 10.72 -5.05
C PHE A 26 -9.48 10.77 -3.59
N ASP A 27 -10.60 11.45 -3.33
CA ASP A 27 -11.20 11.56 -1.99
C ASP A 27 -12.35 10.57 -1.72
N GLY A 28 -12.23 9.34 -2.23
CA GLY A 28 -13.24 8.31 -2.03
C GLY A 28 -13.31 7.76 -0.59
N ASP A 29 -14.24 6.86 -0.32
CA ASP A 29 -14.40 6.18 0.97
C ASP A 29 -13.42 5.00 1.14
N TYR A 30 -12.14 5.30 0.93
CA TYR A 30 -11.00 4.42 1.13
C TYR A 30 -9.86 5.19 1.78
N VAL A 31 -8.88 4.49 2.34
CA VAL A 31 -7.63 5.11 2.80
C VAL A 31 -6.66 5.30 1.62
N SER A 32 -6.58 4.32 0.73
CA SER A 32 -5.78 4.39 -0.50
C SER A 32 -6.60 3.86 -1.68
N PRO A 33 -6.54 4.47 -2.88
CA PRO A 33 -7.41 4.08 -3.98
C PRO A 33 -7.29 2.61 -4.41
N ILE A 34 -6.13 1.96 -4.19
CA ILE A 34 -5.98 0.52 -4.46
C ILE A 34 -7.00 -0.36 -3.71
N GLN A 35 -7.55 0.15 -2.60
CA GLN A 35 -8.58 -0.52 -1.80
C GLN A 35 -9.94 -0.57 -2.50
N MET A 36 -10.16 0.18 -3.59
CA MET A 36 -11.34 0.01 -4.44
C MET A 36 -11.50 -1.44 -4.93
N THR A 37 -10.39 -2.17 -5.09
CA THR A 37 -10.41 -3.60 -5.47
C THR A 37 -9.75 -4.50 -4.44
N SER A 38 -8.90 -3.95 -3.56
CA SER A 38 -8.10 -4.70 -2.56
C SER A 38 -8.34 -4.16 -1.14
N GLY A 39 -9.61 -4.01 -0.76
CA GLY A 39 -10.05 -3.34 0.48
C GLY A 39 -10.71 -4.27 1.51
N ASN A 40 -10.50 -5.58 1.44
CA ASN A 40 -11.15 -6.54 2.33
C ASN A 40 -10.64 -6.41 3.78
N LEU A 41 -11.49 -5.95 4.70
CA LEU A 41 -11.09 -5.66 6.08
C LEU A 41 -10.69 -6.91 6.87
N ASP A 42 -11.15 -8.09 6.45
CA ASP A 42 -10.86 -9.38 7.09
C ASP A 42 -9.82 -10.21 6.31
N GLY A 43 -9.44 -9.73 5.11
CA GLY A 43 -8.48 -10.40 4.24
C GLY A 43 -7.01 -10.24 4.69
N PRO A 44 -6.09 -11.05 4.14
CA PRO A 44 -4.66 -10.89 4.33
C PRO A 44 -4.19 -9.47 4.00
N MET A 45 -3.39 -8.89 4.90
CA MET A 45 -2.97 -7.49 4.81
C MET A 45 -1.57 -7.36 4.21
N LEU A 46 -1.45 -6.65 3.11
CA LEU A 46 -0.19 -6.29 2.47
C LEU A 46 0.09 -4.80 2.69
N ILE A 47 1.26 -4.47 3.22
CA ILE A 47 1.68 -3.09 3.45
C ILE A 47 2.88 -2.73 2.58
N SER A 48 2.74 -1.73 1.72
CA SER A 48 3.81 -1.21 0.84
C SER A 48 4.37 0.12 1.32
N LYS A 49 5.36 0.67 0.58
CA LYS A 49 5.93 2.01 0.85
C LYS A 49 4.90 3.12 0.64
N ASP A 50 4.40 3.24 -0.58
CA ASP A 50 3.47 4.25 -1.09
C ASP A 50 2.56 3.61 -2.15
N TRP A 51 1.49 4.32 -2.53
CA TRP A 51 0.60 3.90 -3.62
C TRP A 51 1.19 4.25 -4.99
N LEU A 52 1.35 5.55 -5.26
CA LEU A 52 1.88 6.10 -6.52
C LEU A 52 2.50 7.49 -6.26
N ASP A 53 3.29 7.97 -7.23
CA ASP A 53 3.73 9.36 -7.31
C ASP A 53 2.69 10.26 -8.00
N ALA A 54 2.68 11.55 -7.68
CA ALA A 54 1.72 12.51 -8.22
C ALA A 54 1.76 12.63 -9.76
N PRO A 55 2.94 12.67 -10.43
CA PRO A 55 3.00 12.61 -11.89
C PRO A 55 2.30 11.39 -12.51
N SER A 56 2.49 10.21 -11.94
CA SER A 56 1.83 8.97 -12.38
C SER A 56 0.33 9.02 -12.13
N VAL A 57 -0.12 9.56 -10.99
CA VAL A 57 -1.54 9.76 -10.69
C VAL A 57 -2.21 10.66 -11.73
N ARG A 58 -1.59 11.81 -12.04
CA ARG A 58 -2.11 12.75 -13.05
C ARG A 58 -2.17 12.12 -14.43
N LYS A 59 -1.10 11.45 -14.85
CA LYS A 59 -1.01 10.81 -16.17
C LYS A 59 -2.06 9.74 -16.40
N HIS A 60 -2.37 8.94 -15.37
CA HIS A 60 -3.24 7.78 -15.49
C HIS A 60 -4.59 7.94 -14.79
N ARG A 61 -5.00 9.19 -14.52
CA ARG A 61 -6.21 9.50 -13.73
C ARG A 61 -7.46 8.73 -14.16
N PRO A 62 -7.83 8.64 -15.45
CA PRO A 62 -9.05 7.92 -15.85
C PRO A 62 -9.03 6.42 -15.48
N GLU A 63 -7.87 5.76 -15.62
CA GLU A 63 -7.71 4.35 -15.25
C GLU A 63 -7.79 4.17 -13.73
N LEU A 64 -7.10 5.04 -12.99
CA LEU A 64 -7.06 4.99 -11.53
C LEU A 64 -8.42 5.29 -10.89
N GLN A 65 -9.20 6.22 -11.45
CA GLN A 65 -10.56 6.51 -10.97
C GLN A 65 -11.51 5.33 -11.13
N ARG A 66 -11.26 4.45 -12.10
CA ARG A 66 -12.10 3.26 -12.33
C ARG A 66 -11.77 2.11 -11.37
N GLN A 67 -10.49 1.83 -11.15
CA GLN A 67 -10.07 0.59 -10.49
C GLN A 67 -9.06 0.75 -9.35
N GLY A 68 -8.53 1.96 -9.13
CA GLY A 68 -7.65 2.28 -8.02
C GLY A 68 -6.19 1.87 -8.16
N TYR A 69 -5.80 1.20 -9.26
CA TYR A 69 -4.41 0.78 -9.50
C TYR A 69 -4.10 0.68 -11.01
N LEU A 70 -2.81 0.60 -11.34
CA LEU A 70 -2.33 0.40 -12.72
C LEU A 70 -1.95 -1.06 -12.93
N ALA A 71 -2.73 -1.81 -13.70
CA ALA A 71 -2.56 -3.26 -13.87
C ALA A 71 -1.22 -3.63 -14.52
N THR A 72 -0.69 -2.74 -15.37
CA THR A 72 0.56 -3.00 -16.10
C THR A 72 1.81 -2.66 -15.30
N ASN A 73 1.70 -1.96 -14.16
CA ASN A 73 2.87 -1.60 -13.38
C ASN A 73 3.51 -2.85 -12.72
N PRO A 74 4.84 -2.87 -12.50
CA PRO A 74 5.53 -4.02 -11.93
C PRO A 74 4.94 -4.48 -10.60
N TYR A 75 4.49 -3.54 -9.77
CA TYR A 75 3.87 -3.84 -8.47
C TYR A 75 2.66 -4.76 -8.64
N ASN A 76 1.67 -4.30 -9.42
CA ASN A 76 0.41 -4.99 -9.57
C ASN A 76 0.55 -6.30 -10.35
N ARG A 77 1.43 -6.37 -11.35
CA ARG A 77 1.73 -7.63 -12.05
C ARG A 77 2.22 -8.72 -11.10
N VAL A 78 3.08 -8.38 -10.14
CA VAL A 78 3.56 -9.33 -9.14
C VAL A 78 2.44 -9.68 -8.15
N ILE A 79 1.65 -8.71 -7.67
CA ILE A 79 0.49 -8.99 -6.81
C ILE A 79 -0.50 -9.94 -7.49
N ASP A 80 -0.83 -9.73 -8.76
CA ASP A 80 -1.73 -10.63 -9.50
C ASP A 80 -1.15 -12.04 -9.68
N MET A 81 0.18 -12.17 -9.75
CA MET A 81 0.85 -13.47 -9.72
C MET A 81 0.74 -14.14 -8.34
N VAL A 82 0.95 -13.39 -7.25
CA VAL A 82 0.78 -13.87 -5.87
C VAL A 82 -0.62 -14.40 -5.66
N LEU A 83 -1.63 -13.62 -6.04
CA LEU A 83 -3.03 -13.98 -5.90
C LEU A 83 -3.36 -15.28 -6.64
N ARG A 84 -2.89 -15.43 -7.88
CA ARG A 84 -3.04 -16.69 -8.64
C ARG A 84 -2.37 -17.89 -7.97
N LEU A 85 -1.17 -17.72 -7.40
CA LEU A 85 -0.48 -18.79 -6.67
C LEU A 85 -1.24 -19.23 -5.40
N LEU A 86 -2.06 -18.36 -4.83
CA LEU A 86 -2.84 -18.62 -3.62
C LEU A 86 -4.30 -18.97 -3.91
N GLY A 87 -4.73 -18.96 -5.17
CA GLY A 87 -6.15 -19.14 -5.52
C GLY A 87 -7.05 -18.00 -5.04
N LEU A 88 -6.49 -16.80 -4.86
CA LEU A 88 -7.19 -15.60 -4.39
C LEU A 88 -7.47 -14.63 -5.54
N VAL A 89 -8.40 -13.72 -5.32
CA VAL A 89 -8.64 -12.52 -6.12
C VAL A 89 -8.38 -11.26 -5.31
N ARG A 90 -8.35 -10.09 -5.96
CA ARG A 90 -8.06 -8.81 -5.27
C ARG A 90 -9.05 -8.52 -4.14
N ALA A 91 -10.32 -8.87 -4.33
CA ALA A 91 -11.37 -8.70 -3.32
C ALA A 91 -11.16 -9.54 -2.05
N ASP A 92 -10.21 -10.47 -2.04
CA ASP A 92 -9.89 -11.29 -0.86
C ASP A 92 -8.81 -10.68 0.02
N ILE A 93 -8.14 -9.60 -0.41
CA ILE A 93 -6.99 -9.02 0.28
C ILE A 93 -7.19 -7.56 0.66
N TYR A 94 -6.33 -7.08 1.55
CA TYR A 94 -6.21 -5.69 1.92
C TYR A 94 -4.84 -5.14 1.53
N ILE A 95 -4.79 -4.01 0.80
CA ILE A 95 -3.53 -3.31 0.51
C ILE A 95 -3.58 -1.90 1.08
N THR A 96 -2.53 -1.48 1.79
CA THR A 96 -2.33 -0.09 2.20
C THR A 96 -0.85 0.30 2.21
N PRO A 97 -0.47 1.56 1.97
CA PRO A 97 0.91 1.99 2.14
C PRO A 97 1.24 2.36 3.60
N VAL A 98 2.53 2.49 3.94
CA VAL A 98 2.94 3.21 5.17
C VAL A 98 2.90 4.74 4.98
N PHE A 99 3.05 5.21 3.74
CA PHE A 99 2.96 6.62 3.38
C PHE A 99 1.71 6.93 2.55
N HIS A 100 0.80 7.74 3.11
CA HIS A 100 -0.55 7.98 2.59
C HIS A 100 -0.70 9.26 1.74
N LEU A 101 0.41 9.95 1.48
CA LEU A 101 0.46 11.09 0.55
C LEU A 101 1.21 10.68 -0.73
N LEU A 102 1.15 11.52 -1.74
CA LEU A 102 1.83 11.28 -3.01
C LEU A 102 3.21 11.90 -3.01
N THR A 103 4.22 11.19 -3.52
CA THR A 103 5.52 11.84 -3.75
C THR A 103 5.41 12.82 -4.92
N PRO A 104 6.02 14.02 -4.82
CA PRO A 104 5.86 15.04 -5.85
C PRO A 104 6.59 14.69 -7.17
N GLN A 105 7.55 13.77 -7.13
CA GLN A 105 8.30 13.32 -8.30
C GLN A 105 8.32 11.78 -8.37
N ARG A 106 8.61 11.26 -9.57
CA ARG A 106 8.73 9.81 -9.80
C ARG A 106 9.93 9.27 -9.05
N SER A 107 9.76 8.09 -8.43
CA SER A 107 10.84 7.38 -7.73
C SER A 107 11.51 8.20 -6.61
N SER A 108 10.83 9.21 -6.06
CA SER A 108 11.37 9.95 -4.92
C SER A 108 11.51 9.07 -3.69
N THR A 109 12.57 9.35 -2.93
CA THR A 109 12.73 8.82 -1.58
C THR A 109 11.74 9.50 -0.64
N ILE A 110 11.17 8.72 0.27
CA ILE A 110 10.35 9.25 1.36
C ILE A 110 11.23 9.26 2.60
N SER A 111 11.31 10.42 3.27
CA SER A 111 12.02 10.50 4.53
C SER A 111 11.46 9.47 5.52
N PRO A 112 12.30 8.70 6.23
CA PRO A 112 11.83 7.77 7.25
C PRO A 112 10.97 8.46 8.32
N VAL A 113 11.24 9.74 8.64
CA VAL A 113 10.42 10.53 9.57
C VAL A 113 9.01 10.74 9.03
N HIS A 114 8.88 11.09 7.74
CA HIS A 114 7.58 11.32 7.10
C HIS A 114 6.77 10.03 6.94
N ALA A 115 7.44 8.93 6.58
CA ALA A 115 6.80 7.62 6.52
C ALA A 115 6.24 7.19 7.87
N ARG A 116 6.99 7.43 8.96
CA ARG A 116 6.52 7.16 10.32
C ARG A 116 5.36 8.07 10.73
N ALA A 117 5.46 9.37 10.48
CA ALA A 117 4.39 10.33 10.79
C ALA A 117 3.08 9.97 10.09
N SER A 118 3.16 9.58 8.81
CA SER A 118 2.00 9.08 8.05
C SER A 118 1.42 7.79 8.63
N PHE A 119 2.27 6.82 8.96
CA PHE A 119 1.79 5.56 9.51
C PHE A 119 1.16 5.73 10.90
N ASP A 120 1.73 6.58 11.74
CA ASP A 120 1.18 6.90 13.06
C ASP A 120 -0.19 7.56 12.95
N ALA A 121 -0.31 8.56 12.07
CA ALA A 121 -1.55 9.29 11.86
C ALA A 121 -2.65 8.45 11.21
N VAL A 122 -2.31 7.57 10.26
CA VAL A 122 -3.29 6.87 9.41
C VAL A 122 -3.18 5.35 9.55
N GLY A 123 -2.03 4.77 9.22
CA GLY A 123 -1.83 3.33 9.07
C GLY A 123 -2.14 2.50 10.33
N ARG A 124 -1.91 3.06 11.54
CA ARG A 124 -2.28 2.40 12.81
C ARG A 124 -3.77 2.08 12.89
N HIS A 125 -4.62 2.91 12.30
CA HIS A 125 -6.07 2.68 12.27
C HIS A 125 -6.47 1.53 11.34
N GLU A 126 -5.62 1.14 10.39
CA GLU A 126 -5.89 0.10 9.41
C GLU A 126 -5.43 -1.30 9.84
N LEU A 127 -4.59 -1.43 10.87
CA LEU A 127 -4.07 -2.74 11.28
C LEU A 127 -5.18 -3.72 11.65
N LEU A 128 -6.25 -3.25 12.31
CA LEU A 128 -7.44 -4.05 12.66
C LEU A 128 -7.10 -5.41 13.32
N GLY A 129 -6.02 -5.46 14.12
CA GLY A 129 -5.57 -6.69 14.79
C GLY A 129 -4.84 -7.70 13.89
N ARG A 130 -4.62 -7.37 12.62
CA ARG A 130 -3.95 -8.25 11.65
C ARG A 130 -2.42 -8.16 11.78
N ARG A 131 -1.75 -9.26 11.45
CA ARG A 131 -0.30 -9.31 11.24
C ARG A 131 -0.01 -9.09 9.75
N PRO A 132 0.49 -7.92 9.33
CA PRO A 132 0.67 -7.63 7.91
C PRO A 132 1.90 -8.33 7.30
N VAL A 133 1.88 -8.49 5.98
CA VAL A 133 3.07 -8.72 5.16
C VAL A 133 3.66 -7.37 4.76
N ALA A 134 4.88 -7.09 5.20
CA ALA A 134 5.61 -5.88 4.87
C ALA A 134 6.36 -6.04 3.53
N LEU A 135 5.89 -5.35 2.50
CA LEU A 135 6.44 -5.40 1.15
C LEU A 135 7.63 -4.44 1.01
N GLY A 136 8.83 -4.97 1.22
CA GLY A 136 10.09 -4.24 1.11
C GLY A 136 10.60 -3.66 2.43
N HIS A 137 11.83 -3.16 2.38
CA HIS A 137 12.53 -2.64 3.56
C HIS A 137 11.89 -1.39 4.16
N ASP A 138 11.29 -0.53 3.34
CA ASP A 138 10.67 0.72 3.81
C ASP A 138 9.46 0.46 4.70
N ALA A 139 8.52 -0.37 4.22
CA ALA A 139 7.35 -0.79 5.00
C ALA A 139 7.79 -1.52 6.27
N ALA A 140 8.68 -2.50 6.15
CA ALA A 140 9.16 -3.28 7.30
C ALA A 140 9.87 -2.41 8.35
N ARG A 141 10.64 -1.40 7.93
CA ARG A 141 11.30 -0.45 8.83
C ARG A 141 10.31 0.40 9.61
N VAL A 142 9.23 0.86 8.98
CA VAL A 142 8.18 1.60 9.69
C VAL A 142 7.45 0.70 10.68
N LEU A 143 7.07 -0.52 10.26
CA LEU A 143 6.40 -1.47 11.15
C LEU A 143 7.27 -1.87 12.35
N ARG A 144 8.58 -2.09 12.15
CA ARG A 144 9.55 -2.30 13.25
C ARG A 144 9.61 -1.12 14.21
N HIS A 145 9.54 0.12 13.72
CA HIS A 145 9.59 1.30 14.58
C HIS A 145 8.41 1.38 15.55
N PHE A 146 7.24 0.89 15.15
CA PHE A 146 6.03 0.89 15.97
C PHE A 146 5.75 -0.46 16.65
N ASP A 147 6.76 -1.35 16.70
CA ASP A 147 6.66 -2.69 17.27
C ASP A 147 5.47 -3.51 16.73
N VAL A 148 5.12 -3.31 15.44
CA VAL A 148 4.05 -4.05 14.79
C VAL A 148 4.60 -5.39 14.31
N PRO A 149 4.11 -6.54 14.81
CA PRO A 149 4.50 -7.85 14.30
C PRO A 149 4.15 -7.95 12.81
N HIS A 150 5.07 -8.43 11.98
CA HIS A 150 4.87 -8.57 10.55
C HIS A 150 5.72 -9.70 9.96
N VAL A 151 5.41 -10.10 8.74
CA VAL A 151 6.28 -10.94 7.92
C VAL A 151 6.87 -10.07 6.81
N GLN A 152 8.20 -9.96 6.73
CA GLN A 152 8.84 -9.18 5.69
C GLN A 152 8.95 -9.99 4.39
N ALA A 153 8.62 -9.37 3.26
CA ALA A 153 8.77 -9.92 1.92
C ALA A 153 9.44 -8.90 0.98
N PRO A 154 9.94 -9.31 -0.20
CA PRO A 154 10.47 -8.36 -1.18
C PRO A 154 9.43 -7.35 -1.65
N HIS A 155 9.87 -6.15 -2.02
CA HIS A 155 8.98 -5.20 -2.68
C HIS A 155 8.63 -5.72 -4.09
N PRO A 156 7.35 -5.74 -4.50
CA PRO A 156 6.92 -6.20 -5.83
C PRO A 156 7.68 -5.57 -7.00
N SER A 157 7.93 -4.25 -6.93
CA SER A 157 8.69 -3.50 -7.94
C SER A 157 10.21 -3.54 -7.80
N ALA A 158 10.77 -4.31 -6.85
CA ALA A 158 12.21 -4.36 -6.67
C ALA A 158 12.92 -4.93 -7.91
N ARG A 159 14.03 -4.30 -8.31
CA ARG A 159 14.87 -4.72 -9.46
C ARG A 159 15.80 -5.88 -9.09
N ILE A 160 15.25 -6.89 -8.41
CA ILE A 160 15.95 -8.11 -8.01
C ILE A 160 15.11 -9.31 -8.46
N GLY A 161 15.77 -10.32 -9.03
CA GLY A 161 15.13 -11.56 -9.49
C GLY A 161 13.98 -11.35 -10.51
N THR A 162 13.26 -12.43 -10.79
CA THR A 162 12.09 -12.40 -11.69
C THR A 162 10.82 -11.95 -10.96
N PHE A 163 9.75 -11.66 -11.70
CA PHE A 163 8.43 -11.45 -11.09
C PHE A 163 7.88 -12.71 -10.43
N ALA A 164 8.12 -13.89 -11.02
CA ALA A 164 7.69 -15.17 -10.46
C ALA A 164 8.36 -15.44 -9.10
N THR A 165 9.68 -15.27 -9.02
CA THR A 165 10.42 -15.46 -7.76
C THR A 165 9.92 -14.52 -6.65
N LYS A 166 9.65 -13.25 -6.98
CA LYS A 166 9.07 -12.31 -6.01
C LYS A 166 7.66 -12.73 -5.58
N ALA A 167 6.84 -13.20 -6.52
CA ALA A 167 5.49 -13.66 -6.22
C ALA A 167 5.48 -14.89 -5.29
N GLU A 168 6.36 -15.86 -5.50
CA GLU A 168 6.51 -17.04 -4.64
C GLU A 168 6.93 -16.65 -3.21
N GLN A 169 7.87 -15.71 -3.09
CA GLN A 169 8.34 -15.21 -1.80
C GLN A 169 7.24 -14.47 -1.04
N ILE A 170 6.46 -13.63 -1.73
CA ILE A 170 5.33 -12.91 -1.12
C ILE A 170 4.19 -13.89 -0.76
N ALA A 171 3.88 -14.86 -1.61
CA ALA A 171 2.87 -15.88 -1.33
C ALA A 171 3.24 -16.72 -0.09
N THR A 172 4.52 -17.06 0.07
CA THR A 172 5.03 -17.74 1.26
C THR A 172 4.88 -16.86 2.50
N ALA A 173 5.21 -15.56 2.40
CA ALA A 173 5.04 -14.62 3.50
C ALA A 173 3.57 -14.46 3.92
N MET A 174 2.64 -14.43 2.97
CA MET A 174 1.20 -14.38 3.24
C MET A 174 0.68 -15.61 3.99
N LYS A 175 1.20 -16.80 3.69
CA LYS A 175 0.84 -18.04 4.43
C LYS A 175 1.38 -18.07 5.85
N ALA A 176 2.44 -17.30 6.13
CA ALA A 176 3.11 -17.26 7.43
C ALA A 176 2.66 -16.08 8.33
N ALA A 177 1.87 -15.17 7.78
CA ALA A 177 1.34 -13.98 8.46
C ALA A 177 0.03 -14.32 9.16
#